data_AF-D7GNW7-F1
#
_entry.id   AF-D7GNW7-F1
#
_cell.length_a   1.000
_cell.length_b   1.000
_cell.length_c   1.000
_cell.angle_alpha   90.00
_cell.angle_beta   90.00
_cell.angle_gamma   90.00
#
_symmetry.space_group_name_H-M   'P 1'
#
loop_
_entity.id
_entity.type
_entity.pdbx_description
1 polymer ?
#
loop_
_entity_poly.entity_id
_entity_poly.type
_entity_poly.pdbx_seq_one_letter_code
_entity_poly.pdbx_strand_id
1 'polypeptide(L)'
;MAWKLLPTDYTDAVWSGLKRYTQVDNSDGTVSFNDVTTYTNKEKSFFGAKDANRMNEALNYIMSMLENGTNLYEEFQTYFTTQKELFKSSGDSSYQELTQYFVNLKAQGDSSLAQIEKTYEEHMTTYEGEQTAAFNTWFTGIKGKLNEDIAGSLQNQITEVDERLAALEHMTLKNLFTVPVAIDNTGTTLLADDLGNAIVADWKYKEE
;
A
#
# COMPACT_ATOMS: atom_id res chain seq x y z
N MET A 1 70.36 25.88 19.94
CA MET A 1 70.70 25.95 18.50
C MET A 1 69.40 26.25 17.79
N ALA A 2 69.34 27.28 16.94
CA ALA A 2 68.16 27.54 16.12
C ALA A 2 68.00 26.41 15.08
N TRP A 3 66.78 25.93 14.90
CA TRP A 3 66.40 24.96 13.89
C TRP A 3 66.70 25.54 12.51
N LYS A 4 67.30 24.70 11.66
CA LYS A 4 67.50 25.03 10.25
C LYS A 4 66.40 24.35 9.45
N LEU A 5 65.67 25.13 8.66
CA LEU A 5 64.60 24.60 7.81
C LEU A 5 65.14 23.50 6.89
N LEU A 6 64.44 22.38 6.86
CA LEU A 6 64.67 21.28 5.94
C LEU A 6 64.32 21.72 4.51
N PRO A 7 65.06 21.29 3.47
CA PRO A 7 64.73 21.63 2.08
C PRO A 7 63.35 21.11 1.67
N THR A 8 62.64 21.80 0.79
CA THR A 8 61.28 21.43 0.33
C THR A 8 61.15 21.47 -1.20
N ASP A 9 62.29 21.42 -1.90
CA ASP A 9 62.43 21.49 -3.36
C ASP A 9 62.98 20.18 -3.96
N TYR A 10 62.74 19.05 -3.29
CA TYR A 10 63.07 17.74 -3.82
C TYR A 10 62.31 17.50 -5.13
N THR A 11 62.95 16.79 -6.07
CA THR A 11 62.39 16.46 -7.39
C THR A 11 62.70 15.00 -7.72
N ASP A 12 61.80 14.33 -8.41
CA ASP A 12 62.00 12.93 -8.76
C ASP A 12 63.15 12.77 -9.77
N ALA A 13 63.88 11.68 -9.62
CA ALA A 13 64.99 11.36 -10.49
C ALA A 13 64.45 11.06 -11.89
N VAL A 14 64.93 11.79 -12.88
CA VAL A 14 64.55 11.58 -14.27
C VAL A 14 65.72 11.00 -15.05
N TRP A 15 65.43 10.15 -16.02
CA TRP A 15 66.40 9.64 -16.97
C TRP A 15 65.84 9.74 -18.39
N SER A 16 66.72 9.75 -19.39
CA SER A 16 66.32 9.77 -20.79
C SER A 16 66.71 8.45 -21.46
N GLY A 17 65.83 7.96 -22.35
CA GLY A 17 66.03 6.71 -23.07
C GLY A 17 65.77 5.45 -22.24
N LEU A 18 66.23 4.31 -22.75
CA LEU A 18 66.11 3.02 -22.08
C LEU A 18 67.02 2.97 -20.86
N LYS A 19 66.52 2.40 -19.77
CA LYS A 19 67.36 2.07 -18.63
C LYS A 19 68.50 1.15 -19.08
N ARG A 20 69.70 1.46 -18.62
CA ARG A 20 70.91 0.72 -18.99
C ARG A 20 71.33 -0.12 -17.81
N TYR A 21 71.54 -1.40 -18.06
CA TYR A 21 72.04 -2.34 -17.07
C TYR A 21 73.30 -3.00 -17.63
N THR A 22 74.31 -3.17 -16.78
CA THR A 22 75.41 -4.09 -17.08
C THR A 22 75.04 -5.45 -16.53
N GLN A 23 75.01 -6.45 -17.41
CA GLN A 23 74.85 -7.84 -17.03
C GLN A 23 76.17 -8.38 -16.46
N VAL A 24 76.07 -9.10 -15.35
CA VAL A 24 77.18 -9.82 -14.73
C VAL A 24 76.79 -11.28 -14.66
N ASP A 25 77.53 -12.15 -15.34
CA ASP A 25 77.35 -13.60 -15.27
C ASP A 25 78.11 -14.12 -14.05
N ASN A 26 77.37 -14.66 -13.09
CA ASN A 26 77.94 -15.14 -11.83
C ASN A 26 78.46 -16.58 -11.99
N SER A 27 79.45 -16.95 -11.19
CA SER A 27 80.07 -18.29 -11.24
C SER A 27 79.12 -19.43 -10.84
N ASP A 28 78.00 -19.12 -10.18
CA ASP A 28 76.95 -20.07 -9.80
C ASP A 28 75.88 -20.28 -10.88
N GLY A 29 76.07 -19.69 -12.08
CA GLY A 29 75.15 -19.78 -13.20
C GLY A 29 73.97 -18.80 -13.13
N THR A 30 73.92 -17.94 -12.10
CA THR A 30 72.95 -16.84 -12.05
C THR A 30 73.44 -15.61 -12.80
N VAL A 31 72.54 -14.68 -13.09
CA VAL A 31 72.86 -13.42 -13.76
C VAL A 31 72.42 -12.25 -12.88
N SER A 32 73.29 -11.26 -12.69
CA SER A 32 72.99 -10.02 -11.97
C SER A 32 72.95 -8.84 -12.93
N PHE A 33 72.05 -7.89 -12.67
CA PHE A 33 71.93 -6.64 -13.44
C PHE A 33 72.26 -5.45 -12.55
N ASN A 34 73.36 -4.77 -12.84
CA ASN A 34 73.70 -3.52 -12.18
C ASN A 34 73.13 -2.34 -12.98
N ASP A 35 72.31 -1.50 -12.34
CA ASP A 35 71.75 -0.32 -12.98
C ASP A 35 72.84 0.74 -13.20
N VAL A 36 73.18 0.98 -14.46
CA VAL A 36 74.14 1.99 -14.92
C VAL A 36 73.45 3.13 -15.69
N THR A 37 72.15 3.30 -15.46
CA THR A 37 71.37 4.42 -15.98
C THR A 37 71.87 5.71 -15.33
N THR A 38 72.15 6.71 -16.15
CA THR A 38 72.49 8.06 -15.68
C THR A 38 71.20 8.79 -15.33
N TYR A 39 70.99 9.04 -14.04
CA TYR A 39 69.83 9.77 -13.54
C TYR A 39 70.20 11.23 -13.29
N THR A 40 69.28 12.14 -13.59
CA THR A 40 69.34 13.56 -13.20
C THR A 40 68.53 13.74 -11.91
N ASN A 41 69.01 14.55 -10.96
CA ASN A 41 68.37 14.81 -9.66
C ASN A 41 68.22 13.59 -8.75
N LYS A 42 69.07 12.57 -8.90
CA LYS A 42 68.97 11.32 -8.11
C LYS A 42 69.11 11.59 -6.61
N GLU A 43 69.99 12.51 -6.25
CA GLU A 43 70.23 12.98 -4.88
C GLU A 43 69.03 13.70 -4.26
N LYS A 44 68.12 14.23 -5.10
CA LYS A 44 66.87 14.87 -4.68
C LYS A 44 65.66 13.92 -4.76
N SER A 45 65.85 12.63 -5.04
CA SER A 45 64.79 11.65 -5.27
C SER A 45 64.86 10.48 -4.27
N PHE A 46 65.07 10.77 -2.99
CA PHE A 46 65.32 9.75 -1.97
C PHE A 46 64.04 9.12 -1.35
N PHE A 47 62.88 9.64 -1.72
CA PHE A 47 61.51 9.15 -1.52
C PHE A 47 60.69 9.88 -2.61
N GLY A 48 59.41 9.55 -2.87
CA GLY A 48 58.62 10.32 -3.83
C GLY A 48 58.71 11.82 -3.50
N ALA A 49 59.20 12.65 -4.43
CA ALA A 49 59.63 14.01 -4.12
C ALA A 49 58.52 14.85 -3.47
N LYS A 50 57.29 14.62 -3.89
CA LYS A 50 56.09 15.22 -3.30
C LYS A 50 55.94 14.94 -1.80
N ASP A 51 56.14 13.68 -1.39
CA ASP A 51 55.99 13.29 0.00
C ASP A 51 57.16 13.78 0.85
N ALA A 52 58.38 13.76 0.31
CA ALA A 52 59.56 14.33 0.97
C ALA A 52 59.39 15.84 1.24
N ASN A 53 58.92 16.60 0.24
CA ASN A 53 58.64 18.03 0.38
C ASN A 53 57.54 18.27 1.42
N ARG A 54 56.44 17.54 1.34
CA ARG A 54 55.31 17.67 2.29
C ARG A 54 55.71 17.39 3.73
N MET A 55 56.52 16.35 3.96
CA MET A 55 57.03 16.01 5.30
C MET A 55 57.95 17.12 5.83
N ASN A 56 58.85 17.63 5.00
CA ASN A 56 59.77 18.68 5.40
C ASN A 56 59.05 20.01 5.66
N GLU A 57 58.05 20.36 4.85
CA GLU A 57 57.18 21.52 5.10
C GLU A 57 56.45 21.39 6.45
N ALA A 58 55.86 20.23 6.73
CA ALA A 58 55.18 19.99 7.99
C ALA A 58 56.12 20.05 9.20
N LEU A 59 57.30 19.44 9.10
CA LEU A 59 58.33 19.51 10.14
C LEU A 59 58.83 20.94 10.36
N ASN A 60 59.08 21.67 9.28
CA ASN A 60 59.48 23.08 9.34
C ASN A 60 58.43 23.94 10.05
N TYR A 61 57.14 23.72 9.74
CA TYR A 61 56.05 24.42 10.39
C TYR A 61 55.95 24.10 11.89
N ILE A 62 56.01 22.81 12.26
CA ILE A 62 56.03 22.36 13.65
C ILE A 62 57.20 22.99 14.42
N MET A 63 58.40 22.95 13.84
CA MET A 63 59.59 23.50 14.49
C MET A 63 59.52 25.03 14.60
N SER A 64 58.95 25.73 13.62
CA SER A 64 58.74 27.18 13.71
C SER A 64 57.79 27.56 14.86
N MET A 65 56.74 26.77 15.10
CA MET A 65 55.85 26.97 16.25
C MET A 65 56.55 26.68 17.57
N LEU A 66 57.35 25.61 17.63
CA LEU A 66 58.15 25.29 18.82
C LEU A 66 59.17 26.40 19.15
N GLU A 67 59.86 26.94 18.14
CA GLU A 67 60.80 28.04 18.31
C GLU A 67 60.14 29.36 18.74
N ASN A 68 58.91 29.60 18.30
CA ASN A 68 58.10 30.75 18.72
C ASN A 68 57.50 30.57 20.14
N GLY A 69 57.85 29.51 20.86
CA GLY A 69 57.40 29.25 22.23
C GLY A 69 56.01 28.66 22.34
N THR A 70 55.42 28.18 21.25
CA THR A 70 54.11 27.52 21.27
C THR A 70 54.20 26.19 22.01
N ASN A 71 53.32 25.99 22.99
CA ASN A 71 53.15 24.71 23.68
C ASN A 71 52.34 23.74 22.81
N LEU A 72 53.02 23.11 21.84
CA LEU A 72 52.38 22.18 20.90
C LEU A 72 51.62 21.05 21.60
N TYR A 73 52.07 20.60 22.77
CA TYR A 73 51.37 19.57 23.53
C TYR A 73 49.96 20.02 23.94
N GLU A 74 49.84 21.23 24.48
CA GLU A 74 48.56 21.82 24.88
C GLU A 74 47.66 22.12 23.69
N GLU A 75 48.22 22.62 22.59
CA GLU A 75 47.49 22.84 21.33
C GLU A 75 46.92 21.53 20.77
N PHE A 76 47.71 20.45 20.74
CA PHE A 76 47.21 19.14 20.31
C PHE A 76 46.13 18.60 21.24
N GLN A 77 46.28 18.74 22.56
CA GLN A 77 45.25 18.31 23.52
C GLN A 77 43.94 19.08 23.31
N THR A 78 44.01 20.39 23.09
CA THR A 78 42.87 21.24 22.76
C THR A 78 42.20 20.75 21.48
N TYR A 79 42.97 20.57 20.42
CA TYR A 79 42.47 20.07 19.14
C TYR A 79 41.75 18.72 19.29
N PHE A 80 42.37 17.73 19.94
CA PHE A 80 41.75 16.41 20.12
C PHE A 80 40.50 16.46 21.00
N THR A 81 40.50 17.31 22.03
CA THR A 81 39.31 17.53 22.87
C THR A 81 38.16 18.10 22.05
N THR A 82 38.41 19.15 21.28
CA THR A 82 37.42 19.75 20.39
C THR A 82 36.93 18.76 19.33
N GLN A 83 37.82 18.02 18.67
CA GLN A 83 37.42 17.02 17.67
C GLN A 83 36.56 15.91 18.28
N LYS A 84 36.86 15.48 19.50
CA LYS A 84 36.06 14.47 20.22
C LYS A 84 34.66 14.98 20.54
N GLU A 85 34.54 16.24 20.95
CA GLU A 85 33.24 16.87 21.21
C GLU A 85 32.42 17.03 19.93
N LEU A 86 33.03 17.52 18.86
CA LEU A 86 32.37 17.65 17.55
C LEU A 86 31.88 16.29 17.03
N PHE A 87 32.72 15.25 17.13
CA PHE A 87 32.35 13.91 16.72
C PHE A 87 31.15 13.37 17.52
N LYS A 88 31.16 13.53 18.85
CA LYS A 88 30.04 13.14 19.71
C LYS A 88 28.77 13.90 19.37
N SER A 89 28.85 15.23 19.27
CA SER A 89 27.72 16.09 18.95
C SER A 89 27.11 15.76 17.59
N SER A 90 27.93 15.45 16.59
CA SER A 90 27.45 15.00 15.28
C SER A 90 26.70 13.67 15.38
N GLY A 91 27.21 12.72 16.18
CA GLY A 91 26.55 11.45 16.44
C GLY A 91 25.21 11.61 17.16
N ASP A 92 25.18 12.42 18.21
CA ASP A 92 23.97 12.72 18.98
C ASP A 92 22.91 13.42 18.11
N SER A 93 23.31 14.40 17.28
CA SER A 93 22.41 15.07 16.34
C SER A 93 21.81 14.08 15.35
N SER A 94 22.64 13.22 14.74
CA SER A 94 22.19 12.21 13.78
C SER A 94 21.20 11.22 14.42
N TYR A 95 21.46 10.82 15.67
CA TYR A 95 20.58 9.93 16.43
C TYR A 95 19.24 10.60 16.78
N GLN A 96 19.26 11.88 17.17
CA GLN A 96 18.05 12.65 17.45
C GLN A 96 17.19 12.85 16.21
N GLU A 97 17.82 13.20 15.08
CA GLU A 97 17.13 13.34 13.78
C GLU A 97 16.46 12.03 13.36
N LEU A 98 17.16 10.91 13.47
CA LEU A 98 16.60 9.59 13.17
C LEU A 98 15.44 9.23 14.11
N THR A 99 15.59 9.50 15.41
CA THR A 99 14.54 9.27 16.40
C THR A 99 13.29 10.10 16.07
N GLN A 100 13.47 11.39 15.76
CA GLN A 100 12.38 12.28 15.40
C GLN A 100 11.70 11.84 14.11
N TYR A 101 12.46 11.36 13.12
CA TYR A 101 11.92 10.77 11.91
C TYR A 101 10.98 9.59 12.23
N PHE A 102 11.38 8.66 13.08
CA PHE A 102 10.52 7.53 13.47
C PHE A 102 9.28 7.97 14.26
N VAL A 103 9.40 8.95 15.15
CA VAL A 103 8.25 9.54 15.86
C VAL A 103 7.25 10.14 14.88
N ASN A 104 7.74 10.92 13.90
CA ASN A 104 6.90 11.54 12.89
C ASN A 104 6.24 10.50 11.97
N LEU A 105 6.97 9.45 11.59
CA LEU A 105 6.44 8.36 10.77
C LEU A 105 5.35 7.59 11.52
N LYS A 106 5.56 7.32 12.81
CA LYS A 106 4.55 6.71 13.67
C LYS A 106 3.28 7.58 13.77
N ALA A 107 3.43 8.87 14.03
CA ALA A 107 2.29 9.79 14.14
C ALA A 107 1.49 9.86 12.82
N GLN A 108 2.18 9.90 11.67
CA GLN A 108 1.53 9.88 10.36
C GLN A 108 0.81 8.56 10.09
N GLY A 109 1.43 7.43 10.45
CA GLY A 109 0.82 6.11 10.34
C GLY A 109 -0.44 5.98 11.19
N ASP A 110 -0.36 6.36 12.48
CA ASP A 110 -1.49 6.33 13.41
C ASP A 110 -2.65 7.22 12.90
N SER A 111 -2.33 8.42 12.38
CA SER A 111 -3.35 9.32 11.79
C SER A 111 -4.00 8.75 10.54
N SER A 112 -3.22 8.12 9.66
CA SER A 112 -3.73 7.53 8.42
C SER A 112 -4.64 6.34 8.72
N LEU A 113 -4.26 5.51 9.68
CA LEU A 113 -5.07 4.36 10.12
C LEU A 113 -6.40 4.82 10.70
N ALA A 114 -6.39 5.79 11.61
CA ALA A 114 -7.62 6.33 12.20
C ALA A 114 -8.56 6.93 11.14
N GLN A 115 -8.02 7.58 10.11
CA GLN A 115 -8.82 8.11 9.01
C GLN A 115 -9.44 6.99 8.16
N ILE A 116 -8.69 5.92 7.88
CA ILE A 116 -9.19 4.76 7.15
C ILE A 116 -10.33 4.08 7.92
N GLU A 117 -10.14 3.83 9.21
CA GLU A 117 -11.15 3.23 10.10
C GLU A 117 -12.44 4.04 10.09
N LYS A 118 -12.33 5.35 10.34
CA LYS A 118 -13.47 6.26 10.32
C LYS A 118 -14.19 6.27 8.97
N THR A 119 -13.45 6.38 7.87
CA THR A 119 -14.04 6.42 6.52
C THR A 119 -14.78 5.12 6.22
N TYR A 120 -14.21 3.99 6.62
CA TYR A 120 -14.84 2.67 6.44
C TYR A 120 -16.13 2.55 7.25
N GLU A 121 -16.13 2.96 8.52
CA GLU A 121 -17.32 2.97 9.38
C GLU A 121 -18.43 3.85 8.80
N GLU A 122 -18.10 5.06 8.31
CA GLU A 122 -19.05 5.97 7.67
C GLU A 122 -19.65 5.37 6.39
N HIS A 123 -18.81 4.78 5.54
CA HIS A 123 -19.25 4.11 4.32
C HIS A 123 -20.15 2.91 4.62
N MET A 124 -19.81 2.08 5.60
CA MET A 124 -20.61 0.91 5.96
C MET A 124 -21.96 1.32 6.53
N THR A 125 -21.97 2.30 7.43
CA THR A 125 -23.21 2.85 8.00
C THR A 125 -24.12 3.42 6.91
N THR A 126 -23.56 4.15 5.95
CA THR A 126 -24.31 4.71 4.82
C THR A 126 -24.88 3.59 3.95
N TYR A 127 -24.05 2.63 3.56
CA TYR A 127 -24.46 1.48 2.76
C TYR A 127 -25.58 0.68 3.43
N GLU A 128 -25.43 0.31 4.70
CA GLU A 128 -26.44 -0.43 5.45
C GLU A 128 -27.77 0.35 5.55
N GLY A 129 -27.69 1.67 5.77
CA GLY A 129 -28.85 2.55 5.77
C GLY A 129 -29.58 2.58 4.42
N GLU A 130 -28.83 2.74 3.32
CA GLU A 130 -29.36 2.74 1.96
C GLU A 130 -29.99 1.38 1.59
N GLN A 131 -29.31 0.27 1.87
CA GLN A 131 -29.83 -1.07 1.61
C GLN A 131 -31.11 -1.34 2.41
N THR A 132 -31.13 -0.95 3.69
CA THR A 132 -32.31 -1.10 4.55
C THR A 132 -33.48 -0.27 4.01
N ALA A 133 -33.24 0.97 3.61
CA ALA A 133 -34.27 1.84 3.04
C ALA A 133 -34.79 1.28 1.70
N ALA A 134 -33.90 0.81 0.82
CA ALA A 134 -34.26 0.21 -0.45
C ALA A 134 -35.09 -1.07 -0.26
N PHE A 135 -34.66 -1.95 0.65
CA PHE A 135 -35.39 -3.16 1.00
C PHE A 135 -36.77 -2.85 1.57
N ASN A 136 -36.86 -1.94 2.55
CA ASN A 136 -38.13 -1.56 3.16
C ASN A 136 -39.11 -0.94 2.16
N THR A 137 -38.61 -0.12 1.24
CA THR A 137 -39.40 0.48 0.15
C THR A 137 -39.93 -0.61 -0.79
N TRP A 138 -39.03 -1.48 -1.27
CA TRP A 138 -39.42 -2.62 -2.11
C TRP A 138 -40.44 -3.52 -1.43
N PHE A 139 -40.20 -3.91 -0.18
CA PHE A 139 -41.05 -4.80 0.59
C PHE A 139 -42.43 -4.17 0.87
N THR A 140 -42.49 -2.88 1.16
CA THR A 140 -43.75 -2.14 1.30
C THR A 140 -44.53 -2.11 -0.01
N GLY A 141 -43.85 -1.92 -1.15
CA GLY A 141 -44.46 -2.01 -2.46
C GLY A 141 -45.08 -3.37 -2.76
N ILE A 142 -44.41 -4.47 -2.36
CA ILE A 142 -44.97 -5.82 -2.48
C ILE A 142 -46.20 -6.00 -1.58
N LYS A 143 -46.13 -5.55 -0.32
CA LYS A 143 -47.28 -5.60 0.60
C LYS A 143 -48.48 -4.83 0.05
N GLY A 144 -48.27 -3.64 -0.51
CA GLY A 144 -49.33 -2.85 -1.14
C GLY A 144 -50.07 -3.64 -2.22
N LYS A 145 -49.32 -4.22 -3.17
CA LYS A 145 -49.89 -5.04 -4.25
C LYS A 145 -50.66 -6.27 -3.76
N LEU A 146 -50.22 -6.89 -2.67
CA LEU A 146 -50.90 -8.04 -2.09
C LEU A 146 -52.16 -7.64 -1.29
N ASN A 147 -52.14 -6.48 -0.65
CA ASN A 147 -53.23 -5.98 0.19
C ASN A 147 -54.38 -5.34 -0.60
N GLU A 148 -54.16 -4.89 -1.84
CA GLU A 148 -55.18 -4.27 -2.70
C GLU A 148 -56.26 -5.25 -3.23
N ASP A 149 -56.66 -6.25 -2.44
CA ASP A 149 -57.78 -7.18 -2.72
C ASP A 149 -57.59 -8.11 -3.93
N ILE A 150 -56.48 -8.06 -4.65
CA ILE A 150 -56.28 -8.92 -5.83
C ILE A 150 -56.18 -10.40 -5.43
N ALA A 151 -55.44 -10.72 -4.37
CA ALA A 151 -55.32 -12.10 -3.90
C ALA A 151 -56.64 -12.63 -3.30
N GLY A 152 -57.39 -11.78 -2.59
CA GLY A 152 -58.70 -12.12 -2.04
C GLY A 152 -59.76 -12.29 -3.14
N SER A 153 -59.84 -11.35 -4.08
CA SER A 153 -60.68 -11.41 -5.26
C SER A 153 -60.37 -12.64 -6.13
N LEU A 154 -59.10 -12.95 -6.38
CA LEU A 154 -58.69 -14.16 -7.11
C LEU A 154 -59.12 -15.44 -6.38
N GLN A 155 -58.93 -15.50 -5.06
CA GLN A 155 -59.38 -16.65 -4.28
C GLN A 155 -60.90 -16.83 -4.36
N ASN A 156 -61.67 -15.74 -4.27
CA ASN A 156 -63.13 -15.78 -4.39
C ASN A 156 -63.56 -16.26 -5.78
N GLN A 157 -62.93 -15.76 -6.85
CA GLN A 157 -63.20 -16.20 -8.23
C GLN A 157 -62.87 -17.68 -8.45
N ILE A 158 -61.77 -18.17 -7.89
CA ILE A 158 -61.38 -19.60 -8.00
C ILE A 158 -62.41 -20.48 -7.28
N THR A 159 -62.81 -20.10 -6.06
CA THR A 159 -63.83 -20.83 -5.31
C THR A 159 -65.16 -20.91 -6.07
N GLU A 160 -65.63 -19.80 -6.65
CA GLU A 160 -66.87 -19.78 -7.45
C GLU A 160 -66.79 -20.69 -8.68
N VAL A 161 -65.65 -20.65 -9.40
CA VAL A 161 -65.44 -21.51 -10.57
C VAL A 161 -65.41 -22.99 -10.19
N ASP A 162 -64.76 -23.34 -9.08
CA ASP A 162 -64.68 -24.72 -8.58
C ASP A 162 -66.06 -25.27 -8.20
N GLU A 163 -66.88 -24.46 -7.51
CA GLU A 163 -68.26 -24.81 -7.18
C GLU A 163 -69.13 -25.00 -8.43
N ARG A 164 -69.01 -24.09 -9.41
CA ARG A 164 -69.73 -24.19 -10.69
C ARG A 164 -69.30 -25.40 -11.50
N LEU A 165 -68.00 -25.74 -11.48
CA LEU A 165 -67.46 -26.92 -12.15
C LEU A 165 -67.99 -28.20 -11.50
N ALA A 166 -67.92 -28.31 -10.17
CA ALA A 166 -68.45 -29.45 -9.42
C ALA A 166 -69.95 -29.66 -9.68
N ALA A 167 -70.73 -28.57 -9.76
CA ALA A 167 -72.14 -28.63 -10.11
C ALA A 167 -72.37 -29.16 -11.53
N LEU A 168 -71.63 -28.65 -12.53
CA LEU A 168 -71.71 -29.12 -13.91
C LEU A 168 -71.29 -30.60 -14.05
N GLU A 169 -70.22 -31.00 -13.36
CA GLU A 169 -69.76 -32.39 -13.31
C GLU A 169 -70.84 -33.30 -12.73
N HIS A 170 -71.46 -32.88 -11.62
CA HIS A 170 -72.56 -33.62 -11.01
C HIS A 170 -73.76 -33.75 -11.97
N MET A 171 -74.20 -32.65 -12.58
CA MET A 171 -75.32 -32.66 -13.54
C MET A 171 -75.05 -33.61 -14.72
N THR A 172 -73.83 -33.55 -15.27
CA THR A 172 -73.43 -34.34 -16.44
C THR A 172 -73.29 -35.82 -16.10
N LEU A 173 -72.58 -36.15 -15.00
CA LEU A 173 -72.33 -37.54 -14.60
C LEU A 173 -73.58 -38.25 -14.09
N LYS A 174 -74.54 -37.49 -13.52
CA LYS A 174 -75.79 -38.05 -12.97
C LYS A 174 -76.99 -37.90 -13.90
N ASN A 175 -76.82 -37.22 -15.03
CA ASN A 175 -77.91 -36.83 -15.92
C ASN A 175 -79.07 -36.17 -15.13
N LEU A 176 -78.71 -35.23 -14.26
CA LEU A 176 -79.63 -34.53 -13.38
C LEU A 176 -79.30 -33.04 -13.47
N PHE A 177 -79.77 -32.42 -14.54
CA PHE A 177 -79.51 -31.02 -14.81
C PHE A 177 -80.42 -30.17 -13.94
N THR A 178 -79.82 -29.17 -13.26
CA THR A 178 -80.57 -28.21 -12.46
C THR A 178 -80.13 -26.80 -12.84
N VAL A 179 -81.08 -25.88 -12.99
CA VAL A 179 -80.78 -24.48 -13.26
C VAL A 179 -81.66 -23.57 -12.41
N PRO A 180 -81.10 -22.51 -11.80
CA PRO A 180 -81.92 -21.48 -11.16
C PRO A 180 -82.90 -20.84 -12.15
N VAL A 181 -84.12 -20.59 -11.69
CA VAL A 181 -85.14 -19.92 -12.51
C VAL A 181 -84.97 -18.40 -12.39
N ALA A 182 -84.63 -17.73 -13.48
CA ALA A 182 -84.58 -16.27 -13.53
C ALA A 182 -86.00 -15.69 -13.71
N ILE A 183 -86.29 -14.58 -13.02
CA ILE A 183 -87.55 -13.82 -13.18
C ILE A 183 -87.38 -12.58 -14.06
N ASP A 184 -86.18 -12.34 -14.55
CA ASP A 184 -85.86 -11.29 -15.51
C ASP A 184 -85.23 -11.87 -16.79
N ASN A 185 -85.25 -11.07 -17.85
CA ASN A 185 -84.64 -11.44 -19.14
C ASN A 185 -83.11 -11.29 -19.13
N THR A 186 -82.53 -10.79 -18.04
CA THR A 186 -81.09 -10.55 -17.88
C THR A 186 -80.39 -11.66 -17.09
N GLY A 187 -81.13 -12.57 -16.46
CA GLY A 187 -80.60 -13.65 -15.62
C GLY A 187 -80.02 -13.17 -14.29
N THR A 188 -80.26 -11.91 -13.92
CA THR A 188 -79.67 -11.24 -12.75
C THR A 188 -80.53 -11.38 -11.50
N THR A 189 -81.84 -11.61 -11.67
CA THR A 189 -82.78 -11.77 -10.57
C THR A 189 -83.31 -13.19 -10.60
N LEU A 190 -82.99 -13.96 -9.56
CA LEU A 190 -83.43 -15.34 -9.40
C LEU A 190 -84.72 -15.41 -8.61
N LEU A 191 -85.59 -16.34 -8.98
CA LEU A 191 -86.73 -16.73 -8.14
C LEU A 191 -86.16 -17.39 -6.89
N ALA A 192 -86.52 -16.89 -5.71
CA ALA A 192 -86.04 -17.41 -4.43
C ALA A 192 -87.19 -17.67 -3.47
N ASP A 193 -86.95 -18.55 -2.49
CA ASP A 193 -87.85 -18.77 -1.36
C ASP A 193 -87.78 -17.61 -0.34
N ASP A 194 -88.57 -17.71 0.73
CA ASP A 194 -88.63 -16.73 1.83
C ASP A 194 -87.34 -16.68 2.68
N LEU A 195 -86.45 -17.66 2.52
CA LEU A 195 -85.12 -17.72 3.12
C LEU A 195 -84.01 -17.21 2.18
N GLY A 196 -84.36 -16.86 0.93
CA GLY A 196 -83.43 -16.35 -0.07
C GLY A 196 -82.70 -17.43 -0.87
N ASN A 197 -83.09 -18.70 -0.77
CA ASN A 197 -82.51 -19.77 -1.60
C ASN A 197 -83.14 -19.75 -2.99
N ALA A 198 -82.31 -19.84 -4.03
CA ALA A 198 -82.81 -19.87 -5.41
C ALA A 198 -83.63 -21.13 -5.69
N ILE A 199 -84.82 -20.95 -6.26
CA ILE A 199 -85.65 -22.03 -6.77
C ILE A 199 -85.06 -22.49 -8.10
N VAL A 200 -84.82 -23.81 -8.20
CA VAL A 200 -84.21 -24.45 -9.37
C VAL A 200 -85.24 -25.30 -10.12
N ALA A 201 -85.13 -25.34 -11.45
CA ALA A 201 -85.80 -26.33 -12.29
C ALA A 201 -84.87 -27.51 -12.51
N ASP A 202 -85.38 -28.74 -12.40
CA ASP A 202 -84.64 -29.97 -12.63
C ASP A 202 -85.17 -30.75 -13.84
N TRP A 203 -84.27 -31.34 -14.62
CA TRP A 203 -84.64 -32.23 -15.71
C TRP A 203 -83.57 -33.28 -15.97
N LYS A 204 -83.96 -34.34 -16.67
CA LYS A 204 -83.05 -35.36 -17.20
C LYS A 204 -82.95 -35.19 -18.70
N TYR A 205 -81.73 -35.19 -19.23
CA TYR A 205 -81.52 -35.24 -20.66
C TYR A 205 -81.86 -36.64 -21.17
N LYS A 206 -82.54 -36.73 -22.32
CA LYS A 206 -82.85 -37.98 -22.99
C LYS A 206 -82.30 -37.86 -24.41
N GLU A 207 -81.33 -38.71 -24.75
CA GLU A 207 -80.86 -38.83 -26.13
C GLU A 207 -82.01 -39.36 -27.00
N GLU A 208 -82.19 -38.74 -28.17
CA GLU A 208 -83.08 -39.25 -29.23
C GLU A 208 -82.45 -40.41 -29.99
#